data_AF-A0A5P6VNS2-F1
#
_entry.id   AF-A0A5P6VNS2-F1
#
_cell.length_a   1.000
_cell.length_b   1.000
_cell.length_c   1.000
_cell.angle_alpha   90.00
_cell.angle_beta   90.00
_cell.angle_gamma   90.00
#
_symmetry.space_group_name_H-M   'P 1'
#
loop_
_entity.id
_entity.type
_entity.pdbx_description
1 polymer ?
#
loop_
_entity_poly.entity_id
_entity_poly.type
_entity_poly.pdbx_seq_one_letter_code
_entity_poly.pdbx_strand_id
1 'polypeptide(L)'
;MPIILSGQYQASVNIIYGLISFFIEVMILTMIFCWSRKSSGSVIPAIILHTTHNLVDQSYLQPLSTNANVPYLSGEQGIITIIVGTLMVIVLWLVEVKE
;
A
#
# COMPACT_ATOMS: atom_id res chain seq x y z
N MET A 1 7.34 6.16 -10.02
CA MET A 1 8.63 5.52 -10.38
C MET A 1 9.79 6.51 -10.59
N PRO A 2 9.71 7.58 -11.40
CA PRO A 2 10.86 8.47 -11.63
C PRO A 2 11.44 9.09 -10.34
N ILE A 3 10.57 9.53 -9.43
CA ILE A 3 10.93 10.10 -8.12
C ILE A 3 11.56 9.08 -7.15
N ILE A 4 11.21 7.80 -7.27
CA ILE A 4 11.81 6.72 -6.47
C ILE A 4 13.21 6.39 -7.00
N LEU A 5 13.35 6.30 -8.33
CA LEU A 5 14.65 6.05 -8.98
C LEU A 5 15.65 7.19 -8.76
N SER A 6 15.17 8.42 -8.58
CA SER A 6 16.02 9.55 -8.19
C SER A 6 16.38 9.57 -6.70
N GLY A 7 15.92 8.60 -5.91
CA GLY A 7 16.15 8.52 -4.46
C GLY A 7 15.48 9.66 -3.66
N GLN A 8 14.55 10.40 -4.27
CA GLN A 8 13.87 11.53 -3.63
C GLN A 8 12.57 11.11 -2.94
N TYR A 9 12.08 9.89 -3.21
CA TYR A 9 10.92 9.31 -2.55
C TYR A 9 11.32 8.62 -1.27
N GLN A 10 10.74 9.02 -0.13
CA GLN A 10 11.03 8.42 1.18
C GLN A 10 12.54 8.19 1.37
N ALA A 11 13.34 9.25 1.21
CA ALA A 11 14.81 9.18 1.09
C ALA A 11 15.53 8.60 2.33
N SER A 12 14.80 8.33 3.41
CA SER A 12 15.25 7.66 4.63
C SER A 12 15.42 6.14 4.47
N VAL A 13 14.93 5.54 3.38
CA VAL A 13 15.00 4.09 3.12
C VAL A 13 16.07 3.76 2.08
N ASN A 14 16.75 2.62 2.21
CA ASN A 14 17.64 2.12 1.17
C ASN A 14 16.89 1.96 -0.17
N ILE A 15 17.47 2.46 -1.26
CA ILE A 15 16.82 2.51 -2.58
C ILE A 15 16.39 1.13 -3.12
N ILE A 16 17.18 0.08 -2.89
CA ILE A 16 16.85 -1.28 -3.37
C ILE A 16 15.66 -1.82 -2.59
N TYR A 17 15.69 -1.67 -1.26
CA TYR A 17 14.55 -2.05 -0.42
C TYR A 17 13.30 -1.28 -0.84
N GLY A 18 13.38 0.06 -0.94
CA GLY A 18 12.24 0.91 -1.29
C GLY A 18 11.66 0.61 -2.67
N LEU A 19 12.48 0.24 -3.65
CA LEU A 19 11.99 -0.18 -4.97
C LEU A 19 11.25 -1.50 -4.92
N ILE A 20 11.79 -2.50 -4.23
CA ILE A 20 11.19 -3.84 -4.14
C ILE A 20 9.89 -3.77 -3.32
N SER A 21 9.92 -3.13 -2.15
CA SER A 21 8.76 -3.02 -1.27
C SER A 21 7.63 -2.25 -1.93
N PHE A 22 7.93 -1.11 -2.55
CA PHE A 22 6.93 -0.33 -3.31
C PHE A 22 6.34 -1.12 -4.48
N PHE A 23 7.17 -1.85 -5.24
CA PHE A 23 6.67 -2.66 -6.34
C PHE A 23 5.70 -3.74 -5.86
N ILE A 24 6.05 -4.45 -4.78
CA ILE A 24 5.18 -5.46 -4.15
C ILE A 24 3.87 -4.83 -3.71
N GLU A 25 3.93 -3.69 -3.02
CA GLU A 25 2.74 -3.01 -2.53
C GLU A 25 1.81 -2.56 -3.67
N VAL A 26 2.36 -1.99 -4.75
CA VAL A 26 1.58 -1.60 -5.94
C VAL A 26 0.86 -2.82 -6.54
N MET A 27 1.51 -3.99 -6.59
CA MET A 27 0.86 -5.22 -7.06
C MET A 27 -0.30 -5.64 -6.14
N ILE A 28 -0.09 -5.61 -4.82
CA ILE A 28 -1.11 -5.94 -3.82
C ILE A 28 -2.32 -4.99 -3.94
N LEU A 29 -2.08 -3.67 -3.94
CA LEU A 29 -3.15 -2.68 -4.06
C LEU A 29 -3.89 -2.81 -5.40
N THR A 30 -3.19 -3.14 -6.49
CA THR A 30 -3.82 -3.40 -7.79
C THR A 30 -4.82 -4.55 -7.69
N MET A 31 -4.49 -5.65 -7.01
CA MET A 31 -5.43 -6.76 -6.81
C MET A 31 -6.68 -6.32 -6.05
N ILE A 32 -6.51 -5.55 -4.97
CA ILE A 32 -7.62 -5.02 -4.16
C ILE A 32 -8.50 -4.06 -4.98
N PHE A 33 -7.90 -3.16 -5.75
CA PHE A 33 -8.64 -2.21 -6.60
C PHE A 33 -9.39 -2.90 -7.73
N CYS A 34 -8.77 -3.89 -8.37
CA CYS A 34 -9.41 -4.71 -9.40
C CYS A 34 -10.61 -5.47 -8.82
N TRP A 35 -10.47 -6.09 -7.64
CA TRP A 35 -11.59 -6.73 -6.95
C TRP A 35 -12.70 -5.72 -6.66
N SER A 36 -12.37 -4.57 -6.07
CA SER A 36 -13.35 -3.52 -5.75
C SER A 36 -14.10 -3.01 -6.99
N ARG A 37 -13.39 -2.83 -8.11
CA ARG A 37 -13.98 -2.42 -9.39
C ARG A 37 -14.89 -3.49 -9.98
N LYS A 38 -14.47 -4.75 -9.91
CA LYS A 38 -15.25 -5.90 -10.39
C LYS A 38 -16.55 -6.01 -9.59
N SER A 39 -16.48 -6.03 -8.26
CA SER A 39 -17.63 -6.26 -7.38
C SER A 39 -18.63 -5.10 -7.38
N SER A 40 -18.16 -3.85 -7.50
CA SER A 40 -19.04 -2.67 -7.45
C SER A 40 -19.52 -2.18 -8.82
N GLY A 41 -18.89 -2.61 -9.92
CA GLY A 41 -19.16 -2.02 -11.24
C GLY A 41 -18.61 -0.59 -11.43
N SER A 42 -17.93 0.00 -10.43
CA SER A 42 -17.48 1.39 -10.43
C SER A 42 -16.02 1.54 -9.98
N VAL A 43 -15.32 2.57 -10.45
CA VAL A 43 -13.95 2.91 -9.99
C VAL A 43 -13.94 3.72 -8.69
N ILE A 44 -15.08 4.31 -8.31
CA ILE A 44 -15.18 5.21 -7.15
C ILE A 44 -14.75 4.55 -5.84
N PRO A 45 -15.16 3.30 -5.52
CA PRO A 45 -14.73 2.65 -4.29
C PRO A 45 -13.20 2.46 -4.21
N ALA A 46 -12.55 2.12 -5.32
CA ALA A 46 -11.09 1.99 -5.39
C ALA A 46 -10.40 3.36 -5.20
N ILE A 47 -10.93 4.44 -5.77
CA ILE A 47 -10.41 5.80 -5.59
C ILE A 47 -10.52 6.23 -4.12
N ILE A 48 -11.66 6.00 -3.49
CA ILE A 48 -11.88 6.32 -2.08
C ILE A 48 -10.90 5.52 -1.23
N LEU A 49 -10.81 4.20 -1.44
CA LEU A 49 -9.87 3.34 -0.71
C LEU A 49 -8.41 3.80 -0.88
N HIS A 50 -8.00 4.13 -2.12
CA HIS A 50 -6.66 4.62 -2.40
C HIS A 50 -6.38 5.93 -1.65
N THR A 51 -7.31 6.88 -1.70
CA THR A 51 -7.17 8.17 -1.00
C THR A 51 -7.16 7.98 0.52
N THR A 52 -8.05 7.13 1.05
CA THR A 52 -8.17 6.90 2.49
C THR A 52 -6.93 6.26 3.08
N HIS A 53 -6.37 5.21 2.49
CA HIS A 53 -5.17 4.61 3.09
C HIS A 53 -3.97 5.54 3.04
N ASN A 54 -3.80 6.32 1.95
CA ASN A 54 -2.75 7.34 1.85
C ASN A 54 -2.92 8.46 2.88
N LEU A 55 -4.15 8.93 3.09
CA LEU A 55 -4.44 9.91 4.12
C LEU A 55 -4.11 9.37 5.51
N VAL A 56 -4.58 8.15 5.82
CA VAL A 56 -4.35 7.51 7.13
C VAL A 56 -2.85 7.31 7.38
N ASP A 57 -2.10 6.78 6.42
CA ASP A 57 -0.68 6.55 6.61
C ASP A 57 0.10 7.88 6.66
N GLN A 58 0.05 8.69 5.61
CA GLN A 58 0.94 9.84 5.47
C GLN A 58 0.54 11.02 6.37
N SER A 59 -0.76 11.28 6.55
CA SER A 59 -1.23 12.46 7.30
C SER A 59 -1.53 12.17 8.77
N TYR A 60 -1.81 10.92 9.14
CA TYR A 60 -2.12 10.56 10.54
C TYR A 60 -1.03 9.71 11.19
N LEU A 61 -0.70 8.54 10.64
CA LEU A 61 0.20 7.60 11.31
C LEU A 61 1.66 8.02 11.24
N GLN A 62 2.12 8.54 10.10
CA GLN A 62 3.51 8.92 9.89
C GLN A 62 3.96 10.04 10.86
N PRO A 63 3.21 11.15 11.08
CA PRO A 63 3.60 12.18 12.03
C PRO A 63 3.64 11.72 13.50
N LEU A 64 2.87 10.67 13.84
CA LEU A 64 2.83 10.07 15.18
C LEU A 64 3.97 9.08 15.44
N SER A 65 4.73 8.72 14.40
CA SER A 65 5.71 7.65 14.44
C SER A 65 7.13 8.23 14.46
N THR A 66 7.78 8.23 15.63
CA THR A 66 9.06 8.94 15.84
C THR A 66 10.31 8.06 15.73
N ASN A 67 10.16 6.75 15.54
CA ASN A 67 11.29 5.82 15.48
C ASN A 67 11.97 5.86 14.10
N ALA A 68 13.30 5.82 14.07
CA ALA A 68 14.09 5.86 12.82
C ALA A 68 13.78 4.70 11.85
N ASN A 69 13.27 3.58 12.35
CA ASN A 69 12.92 2.41 11.54
C ASN A 69 11.52 2.49 10.91
N VAL A 70 10.70 3.49 11.28
CA VAL A 70 9.32 3.65 10.77
C VAL A 70 9.24 3.60 9.24
N PRO A 71 10.15 4.22 8.47
CA PRO A 71 10.10 4.15 7.00
C PRO A 71 10.26 2.74 6.39
N TYR A 72 10.85 1.79 7.14
CA TYR A 72 10.93 0.38 6.74
C TYR A 72 9.70 -0.42 7.20
N LEU A 73 8.95 0.09 8.18
CA LEU A 73 7.85 -0.62 8.83
C LEU A 73 6.48 -0.19 8.28
N SER A 74 6.23 1.10 8.12
CA SER A 74 4.96 1.68 7.69
C SER A 74 5.08 2.43 6.36
N GLY A 75 3.94 2.84 5.82
CA GLY A 75 3.83 3.56 4.56
C GLY A 75 3.99 2.70 3.34
N GLU A 76 4.14 3.36 2.19
CA GLU A 76 4.12 2.72 0.87
C GLU A 76 5.38 1.86 0.57
N GLN A 77 6.29 1.81 1.52
CA GLN A 77 7.49 0.97 1.48
C GLN A 77 7.60 0.07 2.72
N GLY A 78 6.59 0.12 3.59
CA GLY A 78 6.57 -0.53 4.89
C GLY A 78 6.23 -2.01 4.80
N ILE A 79 7.00 -2.84 5.50
CA ILE A 79 6.72 -4.28 5.57
C ILE A 79 5.37 -4.59 6.23
N ILE A 80 4.93 -3.77 7.20
CA ILE A 80 3.63 -3.95 7.88
C ILE A 80 2.49 -3.70 6.88
N THR A 81 2.59 -2.65 6.07
CA THR A 81 1.60 -2.34 5.02
C THR A 81 1.48 -3.48 4.02
N ILE A 82 2.62 -4.05 3.58
CA ILE A 82 2.66 -5.22 2.70
C ILE A 82 1.95 -6.42 3.33
N ILE A 83 2.24 -6.71 4.61
CA ILE A 83 1.61 -7.84 5.33
C ILE A 83 0.10 -7.63 5.41
N VAL A 84 -0.36 -6.47 5.85
CA VAL A 84 -1.79 -6.16 5.99
C VAL A 84 -2.50 -6.21 4.64
N GLY A 85 -1.91 -5.63 3.59
CA GLY A 85 -2.45 -5.69 2.24
C GLY A 85 -2.54 -7.12 1.70
N THR A 86 -1.52 -7.95 1.95
CA THR A 86 -1.54 -9.38 1.58
C THR A 86 -2.66 -10.13 2.30
N LEU A 87 -2.84 -9.90 3.60
CA LEU A 87 -3.95 -10.49 4.36
C LEU A 87 -5.31 -10.06 3.79
N MET A 88 -5.46 -8.80 3.39
CA MET A 88 -6.68 -8.32 2.73
C MET A 88 -6.93 -9.03 1.41
N VAL A 89 -5.91 -9.21 0.56
CA VAL A 89 -6.05 -9.98 -0.69
C VAL A 89 -6.51 -11.42 -0.40
N ILE A 90 -5.93 -12.08 0.60
CA ILE A 90 -6.34 -13.43 1.00
C ILE A 90 -7.81 -13.45 1.45
N VAL A 91 -8.23 -12.48 2.27
CA VAL A 91 -9.63 -12.37 2.72
C VAL A 91 -10.57 -12.19 1.53
N LEU A 92 -10.26 -11.28 0.61
CA LEU A 92 -11.09 -11.04 -0.58
C LEU A 92 -11.16 -12.28 -1.49
N TRP A 93 -10.05 -12.98 -1.65
CA TRP A 93 -10.01 -14.25 -2.38
C TRP A 93 -10.91 -15.32 -1.74
N LEU A 94 -10.86 -15.45 -0.41
CA LEU A 94 -11.69 -16.40 0.32
C LEU A 94 -13.18 -16.05 0.29
N VAL A 95 -13.54 -14.77 0.18
CA VAL A 95 -14.92 -14.33 -0.03
C VAL A 95 -15.39 -14.75 -1.41
N GLU A 96 -14.58 -14.53 -2.44
CA GLU A 96 -14.92 -14.88 -3.82
C GLU A 96 -15.12 -16.39 -4.04
N VAL A 97 -14.29 -17.24 -3.43
CA VAL A 97 -14.41 -18.72 -3.56
C VAL A 97 -15.71 -19.26 -2.95
N LYS A 98 -16.38 -18.50 -2.07
CA LYS A 98 -17.62 -18.91 -1.42
C LYS A 98 -18.88 -18.55 -2.20
N GLU A 99 -18.79 -17.65 -3.19
CA GLU A 99 -19.89 -17.28 -4.09
C GLU A 99 -19.94 -18.20 -5.30
#